data_AF-A0A815AM68-F1
#
_entry.id   AF-A0A815AM68-F1
#
_cell.length_a   1.000
_cell.length_b   1.000
_cell.length_c   1.000
_cell.angle_alpha   90.00
_cell.angle_beta   90.00
_cell.angle_gamma   90.00
#
_symmetry.space_group_name_H-M   'P 1'
#
loop_
_entity.id
_entity.type
_entity.pdbx_description
1 polymer ?
#
loop_
_entity_poly.entity_id
_entity_poly.type
_entity_poly.pdbx_seq_one_letter_code
_entity_poly.pdbx_strand_id
1 'polypeptide(L)'
;MGLKTFLTNRSKNRRFRLNGIHPSERLPFKERLCQAFRDHLVYNPEDLPPKTDLREQMTPVEDQSRIGSCSANCLAGAYEYLTKRESHQNIDISRLFIYYNGRVKENGSENDITDSGCSMTCIIEALEEYGTCLESLWPYDVTQVNEQPSDEAYQQAKHHKITEALQINIDLYEMKSCLAQGFPFAFGLKLFSSFDQAAQSGIVPMPNSSDRTRQSDGSHALLAVGYSDQSQSFIVRNSWGEDWGDKGYCYIPYDYITDSNLCFDVWTVRKVATDDFGQDHWDTDDSVDYRQMGSYGDDNDNPAIEDLNEDDE
;
A
#
# COMPACT_ATOMS: atom_id res chain seq x y z
N MET A 1 29.29 -8.50 17.90
CA MET A 1 28.14 -9.42 17.83
C MET A 1 26.94 -8.61 17.36
N GLY A 2 26.51 -8.81 16.10
CA GLY A 2 25.44 -8.01 15.48
C GLY A 2 24.11 -8.15 16.21
N LEU A 3 23.47 -7.01 16.50
CA LEU A 3 22.17 -6.90 17.16
C LEU A 3 21.10 -7.61 16.32
N LYS A 4 20.15 -8.29 16.98
CA LYS A 4 19.12 -9.11 16.33
C LYS A 4 18.03 -8.23 15.71
N THR A 5 18.23 -7.76 14.47
CA THR A 5 17.26 -7.02 13.64
C THR A 5 16.25 -7.92 12.91
N PHE A 6 16.09 -9.18 13.35
CA PHE A 6 15.25 -10.16 12.66
C PHE A 6 14.32 -10.90 13.62
N LEU A 7 13.07 -11.10 13.19
CA LEU A 7 12.16 -12.09 13.76
C LEU A 7 12.43 -13.44 13.10
N THR A 8 12.74 -14.47 13.89
CA THR A 8 13.00 -15.81 13.35
C THR A 8 11.80 -16.71 13.58
N ASN A 9 11.11 -17.07 12.50
CA ASN A 9 10.14 -18.15 12.55
C ASN A 9 10.90 -19.48 12.53
N ARG A 10 11.04 -20.10 13.71
CA ARG A 10 11.83 -21.32 13.90
C ARG A 10 11.20 -22.54 13.22
N SER A 11 9.88 -22.61 13.08
CA SER A 11 9.22 -23.76 12.45
C SER A 11 9.40 -23.76 10.93
N LYS A 12 9.53 -22.58 10.31
CA LYS A 12 9.72 -22.43 8.86
C LYS A 12 11.14 -22.05 8.44
N ASN A 13 12.08 -21.92 9.39
CA ASN A 13 13.45 -21.45 9.18
C ASN A 13 13.54 -20.12 8.39
N ARG A 14 12.58 -19.22 8.59
CA ARG A 14 12.51 -17.90 7.94
C ARG A 14 12.93 -16.79 8.89
N ARG A 15 13.58 -15.76 8.36
CA ARG A 15 13.94 -14.54 9.09
C ARG A 15 13.28 -13.34 8.44
N PHE A 16 12.51 -12.60 9.22
CA PHE A 16 11.86 -11.36 8.79
C PHE A 16 12.61 -10.18 9.36
N ARG A 17 12.95 -9.21 8.51
CA ARG A 17 13.66 -8.01 8.96
C ARG A 17 12.70 -7.07 9.66
N LEU A 18 13.09 -6.62 10.85
CA LEU A 18 12.40 -5.57 11.60
C LEU A 18 13.10 -4.22 11.37
N ASN A 19 12.49 -3.16 11.87
CA ASN A 19 13.04 -1.80 11.87
C ASN A 19 13.12 -1.23 10.45
N GLY A 20 12.16 -1.62 9.60
CA GLY A 20 11.97 -1.06 8.27
C GLY A 20 11.16 0.25 8.28
N ILE A 21 10.82 0.76 9.45
CA ILE A 21 10.06 1.99 9.66
C ILE A 21 10.65 2.74 10.85
N HIS A 22 10.72 4.06 10.71
CA HIS A 22 11.07 5.00 11.77
C HIS A 22 9.89 5.95 12.00
N PRO A 23 9.69 6.45 13.23
CA PRO A 23 8.73 7.52 13.45
C PRO A 23 9.08 8.74 12.59
N SER A 24 8.08 9.30 11.92
CA SER A 24 8.24 10.53 11.17
C SER A 24 8.73 11.65 12.07
N GLU A 25 9.65 12.47 11.59
CA GLU A 25 10.01 13.72 12.28
C GLU A 25 8.77 14.61 12.42
N ARG A 26 8.80 15.55 13.38
CA ARG A 26 7.62 16.36 13.73
C ARG A 26 7.00 17.02 12.50
N LEU A 27 5.85 16.49 12.09
CA LEU A 27 5.15 16.95 10.90
C LEU A 27 4.43 18.27 11.20
N PRO A 28 4.81 19.39 10.57
CA PRO A 28 4.20 20.69 10.85
C PRO A 28 2.71 20.73 10.48
N PHE A 29 2.24 19.80 9.65
CA PHE A 29 0.86 19.71 9.17
C PHE A 29 0.04 18.61 9.82
N LYS A 30 0.58 17.86 10.80
CA LYS A 30 -0.15 16.75 11.45
C LYS A 30 -1.53 17.17 11.96
N GLU A 31 -1.61 18.28 12.70
CA GLU A 31 -2.89 18.75 13.25
C GLU A 31 -3.92 19.05 12.15
N ARG A 32 -3.46 19.65 11.04
CA ARG A 32 -4.33 19.95 9.89
C ARG A 32 -4.83 18.66 9.22
N LEU A 33 -3.97 17.66 9.06
CA LEU A 33 -4.34 16.38 8.46
C LEU A 33 -5.29 15.59 9.37
N CYS A 34 -5.03 15.55 10.68
CA CYS A 34 -5.94 14.96 11.66
C CYS A 34 -7.29 15.68 11.69
N GLN A 35 -7.31 17.01 11.60
CA GLN A 35 -8.56 17.76 11.54
C GLN A 35 -9.32 17.45 10.25
N ALA A 36 -8.64 17.43 9.10
CA ALA A 36 -9.26 17.04 7.83
C ALA A 36 -9.82 15.61 7.87
N PHE A 37 -9.17 14.67 8.58
CA PHE A 37 -9.73 13.35 8.83
C PHE A 37 -11.01 13.40 9.67
N ARG A 38 -11.03 14.21 10.75
CA ARG A 38 -12.23 14.37 11.57
C ARG A 38 -13.42 14.94 10.79
N ASP A 39 -13.15 15.83 9.83
CA ASP A 39 -14.17 16.40 8.97
C ASP A 39 -14.81 15.33 8.03
N HIS A 40 -14.15 14.18 7.84
CA HIS A 40 -14.68 13.02 7.11
C HIS A 40 -15.45 12.02 8.01
N LEU A 41 -15.48 12.20 9.34
CA LEU A 41 -16.19 11.27 10.21
C LEU A 41 -17.70 11.34 9.98
N VAL A 42 -18.30 10.19 9.65
CA VAL A 42 -19.75 10.06 9.38
C VAL A 42 -20.51 9.29 10.46
N TYR A 43 -19.80 8.54 11.30
CA TYR A 43 -20.39 7.83 12.43
C TYR A 43 -20.31 8.70 13.68
N ASN A 44 -21.22 8.51 14.64
CA ASN A 44 -20.97 8.85 16.04
C ASN A 44 -20.42 7.61 16.77
N PRO A 45 -19.82 7.73 17.97
CA PRO A 45 -19.27 6.59 18.70
C PRO A 45 -20.27 5.44 18.92
N GLU A 46 -21.53 5.76 19.22
CA GLU A 46 -22.60 4.78 19.48
C GLU A 46 -23.15 4.12 18.20
N ASP A 47 -22.90 4.72 17.03
CA ASP A 47 -23.41 4.27 15.73
C ASP A 47 -22.43 3.36 14.98
N LEU A 48 -21.22 3.16 15.53
CA LEU A 48 -20.23 2.30 14.89
C LEU A 48 -20.70 0.84 14.85
N PRO A 49 -20.53 0.14 13.72
CA PRO A 49 -20.82 -1.28 13.67
C PRO A 49 -19.90 -2.02 14.66
N PRO A 50 -20.37 -3.09 15.33
CA PRO A 50 -19.55 -3.82 16.31
C PRO A 50 -18.39 -4.60 15.68
N LYS A 51 -18.39 -4.75 14.35
CA LYS A 51 -17.37 -5.45 13.58
C LYS A 51 -17.29 -4.87 12.17
N THR A 52 -16.07 -4.74 11.67
CA THR A 52 -15.77 -4.44 10.27
C THR A 52 -14.66 -5.35 9.77
N ASP A 53 -14.75 -5.83 8.53
CA ASP A 53 -13.75 -6.72 7.94
C ASP A 53 -13.60 -6.43 6.44
N LEU A 54 -12.49 -5.83 6.06
CA LEU A 54 -12.20 -5.37 4.69
C LEU A 54 -11.43 -6.42 3.87
N ARG A 55 -11.16 -7.61 4.44
CA ARG A 55 -10.27 -8.61 3.83
C ARG A 55 -10.74 -9.12 2.47
N GLU A 56 -12.05 -9.16 2.22
CA GLU A 56 -12.62 -9.61 0.95
C GLU A 56 -12.10 -8.80 -0.26
N GLN A 57 -11.84 -7.52 -0.06
CA GLN A 57 -11.34 -6.61 -1.09
C GLN A 57 -9.83 -6.39 -1.01
N MET A 58 -9.11 -7.08 -0.12
CA MET A 58 -7.65 -7.02 -0.12
C MET A 58 -7.08 -7.84 -1.29
N THR A 59 -5.90 -7.47 -1.75
CA THR A 59 -5.02 -8.29 -2.61
C THR A 59 -4.40 -9.45 -1.81
N PRO A 60 -3.76 -10.44 -2.48
CA PRO A 60 -2.94 -11.46 -1.79
C PRO A 60 -1.92 -10.82 -0.84
N VAL A 61 -1.53 -11.52 0.23
CA VAL A 61 -0.61 -10.95 1.24
C VAL A 61 0.83 -10.94 0.75
N GLU A 62 1.46 -9.76 0.83
CA GLU A 62 2.84 -9.54 0.42
C GLU A 62 3.87 -10.19 1.35
N ASP A 63 5.07 -10.40 0.81
CA ASP A 63 6.24 -10.91 1.54
C ASP A 63 7.45 -10.00 1.34
N GLN A 64 7.74 -9.16 2.34
CA GLN A 64 8.86 -8.22 2.30
C GLN A 64 10.23 -8.91 2.34
N SER A 65 10.26 -10.24 2.54
CA SER A 65 11.50 -11.01 2.61
C SER A 65 12.46 -10.47 3.69
N ARG A 66 13.71 -10.19 3.32
CA ARG A 66 14.82 -9.84 4.22
C ARG A 66 15.17 -8.36 4.27
N ILE A 67 14.41 -7.48 3.61
CA ILE A 67 14.69 -6.04 3.54
C ILE A 67 13.74 -5.22 4.43
N GLY A 68 14.15 -3.99 4.74
CA GLY A 68 13.44 -3.09 5.66
C GLY A 68 12.28 -2.32 5.01
N SER A 69 11.51 -2.92 4.10
CA SER A 69 10.51 -2.22 3.30
C SER A 69 9.07 -2.30 3.84
N CYS A 70 8.89 -2.55 5.13
CA CYS A 70 7.56 -2.76 5.71
C CYS A 70 6.59 -1.59 5.49
N SER A 71 7.07 -0.34 5.60
CA SER A 71 6.24 0.86 5.35
C SER A 71 5.74 0.93 3.91
N ALA A 72 6.60 0.60 2.94
CA ALA A 72 6.22 0.50 1.53
C ALA A 72 5.22 -0.63 1.26
N ASN A 73 5.42 -1.81 1.85
CA ASN A 73 4.49 -2.95 1.68
C ASN A 73 3.10 -2.63 2.26
N CYS A 74 3.07 -1.97 3.41
CA CYS A 74 1.85 -1.55 4.07
C CYS A 74 1.05 -0.55 3.20
N LEU A 75 1.70 0.49 2.67
CA LEU A 75 1.03 1.49 1.82
C LEU A 75 0.71 0.99 0.42
N ALA A 76 1.50 0.06 -0.13
CA ALA A 76 1.13 -0.65 -1.35
C ALA A 76 -0.20 -1.38 -1.17
N GLY A 77 -0.35 -2.14 -0.07
CA GLY A 77 -1.61 -2.82 0.24
C GLY A 77 -2.81 -1.88 0.43
N ALA A 78 -2.60 -0.67 0.97
CA ALA A 78 -3.66 0.34 1.08
C ALA A 78 -4.07 0.88 -0.31
N TYR A 79 -3.10 1.17 -1.16
CA TYR A 79 -3.32 1.66 -2.53
C TYR A 79 -4.04 0.62 -3.38
N GLU A 80 -3.56 -0.63 -3.36
CA GLU A 80 -4.15 -1.74 -4.12
C GLU A 80 -5.58 -2.02 -3.68
N TYR A 81 -5.85 -1.98 -2.37
CA TYR A 81 -7.21 -2.12 -1.84
C TYR A 81 -8.14 -1.06 -2.40
N LEU A 82 -7.73 0.23 -2.39
CA LEU A 82 -8.57 1.31 -2.89
C LEU A 82 -8.81 1.17 -4.39
N THR A 83 -7.77 0.88 -5.14
CA THR A 83 -7.86 0.68 -6.59
C THR A 83 -8.81 -0.46 -6.91
N LYS A 84 -8.68 -1.61 -6.24
CA LYS A 84 -9.58 -2.75 -6.43
C LYS A 84 -11.00 -2.48 -5.99
N ARG A 85 -11.21 -1.72 -4.91
CA ARG A 85 -12.53 -1.33 -4.44
C ARG A 85 -13.25 -0.44 -5.46
N GLU A 86 -12.52 0.42 -6.16
CA GLU A 86 -13.06 1.38 -7.13
C GLU A 86 -13.21 0.78 -8.54
N SER A 87 -12.22 0.01 -9.01
CA SER A 87 -12.19 -0.54 -10.38
C SER A 87 -12.73 -1.97 -10.49
N HIS A 88 -12.88 -2.67 -9.36
CA HIS A 88 -13.12 -4.12 -9.29
C HIS A 88 -12.01 -4.99 -9.91
N GLN A 89 -10.84 -4.42 -10.19
CA GLN A 89 -9.70 -5.12 -10.76
C GLN A 89 -8.54 -5.16 -9.76
N ASN A 90 -7.85 -6.29 -9.68
CA ASN A 90 -6.61 -6.37 -8.91
C ASN A 90 -5.53 -5.57 -9.66
N ILE A 91 -4.75 -4.82 -8.90
CA ILE A 91 -3.48 -4.22 -9.34
C ILE A 91 -2.39 -4.70 -8.38
N ASP A 92 -1.17 -4.83 -8.89
CA ASP A 92 0.02 -5.18 -8.12
C ASP A 92 1.08 -4.11 -8.41
N ILE A 93 1.37 -3.29 -7.41
CA ILE A 93 2.21 -2.09 -7.57
C ILE A 93 3.59 -2.30 -6.97
N SER A 94 4.61 -1.71 -7.60
CA SER A 94 6.00 -1.94 -7.23
C SER A 94 6.34 -1.44 -5.83
N ARG A 95 6.50 -2.37 -4.89
CA ARG A 95 6.92 -2.04 -3.52
C ARG A 95 8.35 -1.51 -3.48
N LEU A 96 9.24 -1.95 -4.38
CA LEU A 96 10.60 -1.42 -4.43
C LEU A 96 10.65 0.00 -4.98
N PHE A 97 9.82 0.34 -5.98
CA PHE A 97 9.70 1.70 -6.46
C PHE A 97 9.27 2.65 -5.34
N ILE A 98 8.21 2.26 -4.61
CA ILE A 98 7.69 2.99 -3.46
C ILE A 98 8.77 3.15 -2.38
N TYR A 99 9.45 2.04 -2.04
CA TYR A 99 10.47 2.03 -0.99
C TYR A 99 11.73 2.83 -1.33
N TYR A 100 12.18 2.80 -2.59
CA TYR A 100 13.30 3.61 -3.06
C TYR A 100 12.97 5.10 -2.95
N ASN A 101 11.87 5.54 -3.56
CA ASN A 101 11.49 6.95 -3.59
C ASN A 101 11.19 7.52 -2.21
N GLY A 102 10.59 6.73 -1.31
CA GLY A 102 10.44 7.16 0.08
C GLY A 102 11.77 7.44 0.77
N ARG A 103 12.81 6.61 0.55
CA ARG A 103 14.14 6.83 1.13
C ARG A 103 14.88 8.00 0.47
N VAL A 104 14.67 8.25 -0.82
CA VAL A 104 15.17 9.48 -1.46
C VAL A 104 14.60 10.71 -0.78
N LYS A 105 13.29 10.73 -0.47
CA LYS A 105 12.65 11.82 0.28
C LYS A 105 13.19 11.94 1.70
N GLU A 106 13.33 10.83 2.40
CA GLU A 106 13.82 10.81 3.78
C GLU A 106 15.28 11.29 3.87
N ASN A 107 16.13 10.89 2.92
CA ASN A 107 17.53 11.31 2.87
C ASN A 107 17.73 12.70 2.24
N GLY A 108 16.73 13.21 1.51
CA GLY A 108 16.81 14.44 0.72
C GLY A 108 17.73 14.35 -0.51
N SER A 109 18.15 13.14 -0.89
CA SER A 109 19.03 12.89 -2.04
C SER A 109 18.92 11.44 -2.52
N GLU A 110 19.16 11.23 -3.81
CA GLU A 110 19.35 9.90 -4.43
C GLU A 110 20.76 9.31 -4.17
N ASN A 111 21.69 10.13 -3.65
CA ASN A 111 23.01 9.68 -3.27
C ASN A 111 22.96 8.93 -1.92
N ASP A 112 23.74 7.85 -1.81
CA ASP A 112 23.91 7.07 -0.58
C ASP A 112 22.62 6.41 -0.02
N ILE A 113 21.69 6.03 -0.90
CA ILE A 113 20.53 5.22 -0.51
C ILE A 113 20.98 3.86 0.04
N THR A 114 20.52 3.53 1.23
CA THR A 114 20.74 2.24 1.88
C THR A 114 19.43 1.63 2.35
N ASP A 115 19.40 0.32 2.61
CA ASP A 115 18.24 -0.36 3.19
C ASP A 115 18.18 -0.03 4.69
N SER A 116 17.72 1.18 4.99
CA SER A 116 17.67 1.79 6.33
C SER A 116 16.28 1.75 6.96
N GLY A 117 15.24 1.34 6.23
CA GLY A 117 13.84 1.63 6.59
C GLY A 117 13.37 2.96 6.02
N CYS A 118 12.09 3.29 6.18
CA CYS A 118 11.54 4.58 5.78
C CYS A 118 10.28 4.95 6.58
N SER A 119 10.14 6.21 6.98
CA SER A 119 8.93 6.73 7.62
C SER A 119 7.69 6.68 6.71
N MET A 120 6.50 6.59 7.30
CA MET A 120 5.26 6.56 6.51
C MET A 120 5.03 7.86 5.75
N THR A 121 5.43 9.00 6.33
CA THR A 121 5.27 10.32 5.69
C THR A 121 6.04 10.38 4.38
N CYS A 122 7.32 10.01 4.38
CA CYS A 122 8.12 10.07 3.16
C CYS A 122 7.60 9.12 2.07
N ILE A 123 7.03 7.97 2.47
CA ILE A 123 6.38 7.06 1.51
C ILE A 123 5.09 7.68 0.94
N ILE A 124 4.24 8.29 1.78
CA ILE A 124 3.03 9.00 1.32
C ILE A 124 3.42 10.13 0.36
N GLU A 125 4.38 10.97 0.74
CA GLU A 125 4.86 12.06 -0.12
C GLU A 125 5.44 11.53 -1.45
N ALA A 126 6.13 10.37 -1.43
CA ALA A 126 6.64 9.73 -2.65
C ALA A 126 5.50 9.27 -3.56
N LEU A 127 4.44 8.68 -3.00
CA LEU A 127 3.25 8.27 -3.74
C LEU A 127 2.45 9.48 -4.27
N GLU A 128 2.46 10.62 -3.59
CA GLU A 128 1.85 11.88 -4.07
C GLU A 128 2.67 12.51 -5.21
N GLU A 129 4.00 12.55 -5.05
CA GLU A 129 4.89 13.22 -6.01
C GLU A 129 5.16 12.38 -7.25
N TYR A 130 5.51 11.11 -7.07
CA TYR A 130 5.96 10.21 -8.14
C TYR A 130 4.89 9.19 -8.54
N GLY A 131 4.03 8.78 -7.60
CA GLY A 131 3.12 7.65 -7.78
C GLY A 131 3.85 6.31 -7.68
N THR A 132 3.41 5.31 -8.44
CA THR A 132 4.06 3.99 -8.49
C THR A 132 3.88 3.28 -9.82
N CYS A 133 4.87 2.52 -10.27
CA CYS A 133 4.68 1.60 -11.38
C CYS A 133 4.06 0.28 -10.90
N LEU A 134 3.74 -0.60 -11.85
CA LEU A 134 3.37 -1.99 -11.59
C LEU A 134 4.59 -2.78 -11.10
N GLU A 135 4.35 -3.75 -10.22
CA GLU A 135 5.40 -4.68 -9.75
C GLU A 135 5.98 -5.49 -10.91
N SER A 136 5.24 -5.71 -12.00
CA SER A 136 5.76 -6.34 -13.21
C SER A 136 6.82 -5.51 -13.95
N LEU A 137 6.78 -4.18 -13.83
CA LEU A 137 7.73 -3.27 -14.47
C LEU A 137 8.97 -3.02 -13.60
N TRP A 138 8.79 -2.94 -12.28
CA TRP A 138 9.89 -2.88 -11.32
C TRP A 138 9.73 -3.94 -10.23
N PRO A 139 10.16 -5.19 -10.49
CA PRO A 139 9.88 -6.34 -9.64
C PRO A 139 10.52 -6.29 -8.27
N TYR A 140 9.92 -7.00 -7.32
CA TYR A 140 10.40 -7.13 -5.95
C TYR A 140 11.66 -8.02 -5.82
N ASP A 141 12.73 -7.63 -6.49
CA ASP A 141 14.06 -8.20 -6.35
C ASP A 141 14.83 -7.50 -5.24
N VAL A 142 14.90 -8.14 -4.07
CA VAL A 142 15.58 -7.59 -2.89
C VAL A 142 17.07 -7.27 -3.11
N THR A 143 17.70 -7.73 -4.19
CA THR A 143 19.08 -7.35 -4.54
C THR A 143 19.16 -5.94 -5.11
N GLN A 144 18.07 -5.46 -5.72
CA GLN A 144 17.93 -4.12 -6.30
C GLN A 144 17.39 -3.10 -5.29
N VAL A 145 17.40 -3.42 -4.00
CA VAL A 145 16.80 -2.59 -2.94
C VAL A 145 17.32 -1.16 -2.93
N ASN A 146 18.55 -0.89 -3.36
CA ASN A 146 19.10 0.48 -3.40
C ASN A 146 19.27 1.02 -4.83
N GLU A 147 18.82 0.28 -5.83
CA GLU A 147 18.93 0.69 -7.22
C GLU A 147 17.79 1.65 -7.58
N GLN A 148 18.14 2.69 -8.33
CA GLN A 148 17.17 3.65 -8.83
C GLN A 148 16.26 2.96 -9.86
N PRO A 149 14.93 3.12 -9.75
CA PRO A 149 14.01 2.64 -10.77
C PRO A 149 14.30 3.21 -12.15
N SER A 150 13.97 2.44 -13.18
CA SER A 150 14.14 2.87 -14.57
C SER A 150 13.30 4.11 -14.91
N ASP A 151 13.72 4.87 -15.92
CA ASP A 151 12.93 6.00 -16.43
C ASP A 151 11.52 5.56 -16.84
N GLU A 152 11.38 4.35 -17.43
CA GLU A 152 10.10 3.75 -17.80
C GLU A 152 9.19 3.55 -16.57
N ALA A 153 9.75 3.07 -15.46
CA ALA A 153 9.01 2.95 -14.19
C ALA A 153 8.51 4.32 -13.71
N TYR A 154 9.34 5.37 -13.78
CA TYR A 154 8.92 6.73 -13.45
C TYR A 154 7.86 7.31 -14.40
N GLN A 155 7.90 6.97 -15.70
CA GLN A 155 6.85 7.40 -16.63
C GLN A 155 5.51 6.75 -16.29
N GLN A 156 5.48 5.43 -16.07
CA GLN A 156 4.25 4.74 -15.68
C GLN A 156 3.74 5.24 -14.31
N ALA A 157 4.64 5.53 -13.37
CA ALA A 157 4.28 5.94 -12.02
C ALA A 157 3.44 7.23 -11.96
N LYS A 158 3.63 8.14 -12.92
CA LYS A 158 2.87 9.41 -12.99
C LYS A 158 1.36 9.22 -13.04
N HIS A 159 0.90 8.08 -13.56
CA HIS A 159 -0.51 7.73 -13.72
C HIS A 159 -1.12 7.04 -12.50
N HIS A 160 -0.31 6.68 -11.51
CA HIS A 160 -0.72 5.89 -10.34
C HIS A 160 -0.33 6.60 -9.04
N LYS A 161 -0.78 7.85 -8.90
CA LYS A 161 -0.53 8.66 -7.70
C LYS A 161 -1.57 8.43 -6.64
N ILE A 162 -1.25 8.73 -5.39
CA ILE A 162 -2.28 9.07 -4.40
C ILE A 162 -2.58 10.56 -4.49
N THR A 163 -3.87 10.91 -4.40
CA THR A 163 -4.31 12.31 -4.45
C THR A 163 -4.83 12.81 -3.11
N GLU A 164 -5.05 11.89 -2.16
CA GLU A 164 -5.42 12.24 -0.79
C GLU A 164 -4.96 11.15 0.17
N ALA A 165 -4.21 11.55 1.20
CA ALA A 165 -3.92 10.76 2.38
C ALA A 165 -4.05 11.63 3.63
N LEU A 166 -4.53 11.05 4.72
CA LEU A 166 -4.82 11.77 5.96
C LEU A 166 -4.18 11.05 7.15
N GLN A 167 -3.90 11.81 8.21
CA GLN A 167 -3.51 11.24 9.49
C GLN A 167 -4.70 11.02 10.38
N ILE A 168 -4.61 9.97 11.18
CA ILE A 168 -5.58 9.62 12.20
C ILE A 168 -4.90 9.79 13.56
N ASN A 169 -5.62 10.30 14.55
CA ASN A 169 -5.08 10.25 15.91
C ASN A 169 -5.02 8.82 16.41
N ILE A 170 -4.12 8.57 17.35
CA ILE A 170 -4.10 7.32 18.11
C ILE A 170 -5.28 7.37 19.09
N ASP A 171 -6.46 7.09 18.55
CA ASP A 171 -7.75 7.13 19.22
C ASP A 171 -8.61 6.00 18.67
N LEU A 172 -9.19 5.20 19.57
CA LEU A 172 -9.93 3.99 19.20
C LEU A 172 -11.13 4.31 18.30
N TYR A 173 -11.81 5.41 18.58
CA TYR A 173 -13.01 5.80 17.86
C TYR A 173 -12.66 6.29 16.45
N GLU A 174 -11.65 7.14 16.30
CA GLU A 174 -11.17 7.60 15.00
C GLU A 174 -10.69 6.42 14.12
N MET A 175 -9.90 5.51 14.70
CA MET A 175 -9.39 4.32 14.00
C MET A 175 -10.51 3.37 13.57
N LYS A 176 -11.47 3.06 14.45
CA LYS A 176 -12.65 2.25 14.09
C LYS A 176 -13.50 2.94 13.02
N SER A 177 -13.68 4.25 13.13
CA SER A 177 -14.45 5.03 12.15
C SER A 177 -13.81 5.01 10.76
N CYS A 178 -12.48 5.05 10.67
CA CYS A 178 -11.77 4.89 9.39
C CYS A 178 -12.12 3.55 8.73
N LEU A 179 -12.02 2.47 9.49
CA LEU A 179 -12.31 1.12 9.00
C LEU A 179 -13.78 0.95 8.64
N ALA A 180 -14.71 1.42 9.49
CA ALA A 180 -16.15 1.35 9.25
C ALA A 180 -16.58 2.12 7.99
N GLN A 181 -15.88 3.20 7.64
CA GLN A 181 -16.05 3.90 6.36
C GLN A 181 -15.46 3.14 5.16
N GLY A 182 -14.89 1.97 5.38
CA GLY A 182 -14.33 1.11 4.34
C GLY A 182 -12.89 1.44 3.97
N PHE A 183 -12.13 2.17 4.80
CA PHE A 183 -10.75 2.56 4.51
C PHE A 183 -9.77 1.89 5.49
N PRO A 184 -8.79 1.11 4.99
CA PRO A 184 -7.66 0.66 5.77
C PRO A 184 -6.84 1.83 6.31
N PHE A 185 -6.13 1.59 7.42
CA PHE A 185 -5.11 2.52 7.90
C PHE A 185 -3.80 1.80 8.18
N ALA A 186 -2.72 2.43 7.76
CA ALA A 186 -1.35 2.05 8.02
C ALA A 186 -0.88 2.62 9.36
N PHE A 187 -0.01 1.91 10.06
CA PHE A 187 0.58 2.39 11.32
C PHE A 187 1.93 1.74 11.60
N GLY A 188 2.79 2.44 12.33
CA GLY A 188 4.00 1.89 12.93
C GLY A 188 3.72 1.35 14.33
N LEU A 189 4.28 0.19 14.66
CA LEU A 189 4.12 -0.45 15.95
C LEU A 189 5.46 -0.99 16.48
N LYS A 190 5.77 -0.69 17.75
CA LYS A 190 6.88 -1.32 18.46
C LYS A 190 6.54 -2.77 18.79
N LEU A 191 7.28 -3.72 18.22
CA LEU A 191 7.11 -5.15 18.48
C LEU A 191 8.02 -5.65 19.60
N PHE A 192 7.48 -6.54 20.42
CA PHE A 192 8.20 -7.20 21.50
C PHE A 192 8.49 -8.66 21.16
N SER A 193 9.16 -9.36 22.08
CA SER A 193 9.47 -10.78 21.89
C SER A 193 8.21 -11.65 21.90
N SER A 194 7.16 -11.26 22.64
CA SER A 194 5.88 -11.98 22.66
C SER A 194 5.15 -11.99 21.30
N PHE A 195 5.44 -11.05 20.41
CA PHE A 195 4.87 -11.02 19.05
C PHE A 195 5.19 -12.30 18.25
N ASP A 196 6.28 -13.00 18.57
CA ASP A 196 6.65 -14.28 17.93
C ASP A 196 5.53 -15.33 18.08
N GLN A 197 4.70 -15.24 19.11
CA GLN A 197 3.58 -16.16 19.37
C GLN A 197 2.48 -16.07 18.31
N ALA A 198 2.34 -14.91 17.66
CA ALA A 198 1.35 -14.71 16.61
C ALA A 198 1.68 -15.45 15.31
N ALA A 199 2.91 -15.96 15.14
CA ALA A 199 3.37 -16.55 13.88
C ALA A 199 2.56 -17.77 13.40
N GLN A 200 1.79 -18.42 14.27
CA GLN A 200 0.94 -19.57 13.93
C GLN A 200 -0.56 -19.25 13.90
N SER A 201 -1.07 -18.46 14.86
CA SER A 201 -2.51 -18.21 15.01
C SER A 201 -2.94 -16.81 14.57
N GLY A 202 -1.98 -15.91 14.32
CA GLY A 202 -2.23 -14.49 14.16
C GLY A 202 -2.58 -13.77 15.47
N ILE A 203 -2.80 -14.46 16.60
CA ILE A 203 -3.22 -13.81 17.85
C ILE A 203 -2.01 -13.13 18.50
N VAL A 204 -2.05 -11.80 18.60
CA VAL A 204 -0.97 -11.01 19.21
C VAL A 204 -1.27 -10.78 20.70
N PRO A 205 -0.40 -11.22 21.62
CA PRO A 205 -0.57 -10.92 23.03
C PRO A 205 -0.20 -9.46 23.33
N MET A 206 -0.79 -8.90 24.40
CA MET A 206 -0.30 -7.64 24.97
C MET A 206 1.14 -7.83 25.49
N PRO A 207 2.05 -6.88 25.22
CA PRO A 207 3.35 -6.89 25.86
C PRO A 207 3.17 -6.67 27.38
N ASN A 208 4.02 -7.30 28.18
CA ASN A 208 4.00 -7.15 29.64
C ASN A 208 5.36 -6.67 30.15
N SER A 209 5.45 -6.33 31.44
CA SER A 209 6.68 -5.79 32.05
C SER A 209 7.90 -6.72 31.99
N SER A 210 7.69 -8.03 31.80
CA SER A 210 8.76 -9.02 31.60
C SER A 210 9.10 -9.26 30.13
N ASP A 211 8.30 -8.72 29.22
CA ASP A 211 8.52 -8.81 27.79
C ASP A 211 9.69 -7.92 27.40
N ARG A 212 10.75 -8.57 26.89
CA ARG A 212 11.94 -7.82 26.52
C ARG A 212 11.61 -7.04 25.26
N THR A 213 11.77 -5.72 25.35
CA THR A 213 11.93 -4.89 24.16
C THR A 213 13.03 -5.52 23.31
N ARG A 214 12.81 -5.59 22.00
CA ARG A 214 13.86 -6.04 21.10
C ARG A 214 15.02 -5.07 21.25
N GLN A 215 16.24 -5.60 21.46
CA GLN A 215 17.44 -4.83 21.87
C GLN A 215 17.84 -3.69 20.90
N SER A 216 17.17 -3.60 19.75
CA SER A 216 17.17 -2.48 18.82
C SER A 216 15.72 -2.26 18.36
N ASP A 217 15.07 -1.20 18.84
CA ASP A 217 13.74 -0.68 18.47
C ASP A 217 12.96 -1.51 17.45
N GLY A 218 12.31 -2.59 17.90
CA GLY A 218 11.64 -3.61 17.07
C GLY A 218 10.41 -3.12 16.31
N SER A 219 10.49 -1.97 15.65
CA SER A 219 9.38 -1.32 14.97
C SER A 219 9.05 -2.02 13.66
N HIS A 220 7.77 -2.09 13.35
CA HIS A 220 7.25 -2.68 12.11
C HIS A 220 6.02 -1.91 11.64
N ALA A 221 5.84 -1.80 10.33
CA ALA A 221 4.68 -1.16 9.74
C ALA A 221 3.66 -2.22 9.33
N LEU A 222 2.39 -1.96 9.65
CA LEU A 222 1.29 -2.90 9.49
C LEU A 222 0.04 -2.18 8.99
N LEU A 223 -0.86 -2.90 8.32
CA LEU A 223 -2.09 -2.33 7.77
C LEU A 223 -3.33 -2.87 8.52
N ALA A 224 -4.04 -2.02 9.25
CA ALA A 224 -5.32 -2.39 9.83
C ALA A 224 -6.40 -2.43 8.73
N VAL A 225 -7.14 -3.53 8.68
CA VAL A 225 -8.15 -3.82 7.65
C VAL A 225 -9.49 -4.26 8.26
N GLY A 226 -9.67 -4.08 9.57
CA GLY A 226 -10.91 -4.43 10.25
C GLY A 226 -10.77 -4.38 11.75
N TYR A 227 -11.86 -4.64 12.45
CA TYR A 227 -11.92 -4.72 13.91
C TYR A 227 -13.10 -5.58 14.36
N SER A 228 -13.06 -6.02 15.61
CA SER A 228 -14.13 -6.80 16.23
C SER A 228 -14.22 -6.47 17.71
N ASP A 229 -15.36 -5.92 18.14
CA ASP A 229 -15.62 -5.59 19.54
C ASP A 229 -15.83 -6.85 20.40
N GLN A 230 -16.23 -7.96 19.79
CA GLN A 230 -16.32 -9.23 20.52
C GLN A 230 -14.93 -9.69 21.01
N SER A 231 -13.90 -9.47 20.20
CA SER A 231 -12.52 -9.88 20.49
C SER A 231 -11.63 -8.74 20.99
N GLN A 232 -12.15 -7.50 21.01
CA GLN A 232 -11.43 -6.28 21.39
C GLN A 232 -10.10 -6.13 20.63
N SER A 233 -10.14 -6.39 19.32
CA SER A 233 -8.94 -6.47 18.48
C SER A 233 -9.14 -5.89 17.09
N PHE A 234 -8.11 -5.26 16.55
CA PHE A 234 -8.00 -4.94 15.12
C PHE A 234 -7.60 -6.20 14.33
N ILE A 235 -8.13 -6.31 13.11
CA ILE A 235 -7.69 -7.27 12.09
C ILE A 235 -6.62 -6.56 11.27
N VAL A 236 -5.42 -7.13 11.22
CA VAL A 236 -4.23 -6.46 10.70
C VAL A 236 -3.57 -7.34 9.64
N ARG A 237 -3.34 -6.79 8.46
CA ARG A 237 -2.55 -7.40 7.40
C ARG A 237 -1.07 -7.16 7.66
N ASN A 238 -0.30 -8.24 7.68
CA ASN A 238 1.16 -8.20 7.74
C ASN A 238 1.76 -8.30 6.33
N SER A 239 3.09 -8.21 6.21
CA SER A 239 3.84 -8.31 4.95
C SER A 239 4.91 -9.40 5.01
N TRP A 240 4.59 -10.54 5.64
CA TRP A 240 5.50 -11.69 5.85
C TRP A 240 5.04 -12.96 5.13
N GLY A 241 4.19 -12.79 4.10
CA GLY A 241 3.56 -13.84 3.32
C GLY A 241 2.39 -14.52 4.05
N GLU A 242 1.55 -15.20 3.28
CA GLU A 242 0.35 -15.90 3.76
C GLU A 242 0.68 -17.05 4.73
N ASP A 243 1.92 -17.53 4.71
CA ASP A 243 2.41 -18.57 5.58
C ASP A 243 2.60 -18.15 7.04
N TRP A 244 2.55 -16.85 7.34
CA TRP A 244 2.72 -16.32 8.68
C TRP A 244 1.36 -15.95 9.30
N GLY A 245 1.18 -16.24 10.59
CA GLY A 245 -0.05 -15.89 11.30
C GLY A 245 -1.28 -16.62 10.76
N ASP A 246 -2.42 -15.94 10.73
CA ASP A 246 -3.64 -16.43 10.10
C ASP A 246 -3.68 -15.98 8.64
N LYS A 247 -3.08 -16.76 7.74
CA LYS A 247 -3.02 -16.47 6.30
C LYS A 247 -2.39 -15.10 5.97
N GLY A 248 -1.36 -14.70 6.70
CA GLY A 248 -0.71 -13.39 6.56
C GLY A 248 -1.33 -12.28 7.42
N TYR A 249 -2.38 -12.58 8.17
CA TYR A 249 -3.05 -11.64 9.07
C TYR A 249 -2.75 -11.93 10.54
N CYS A 250 -2.90 -10.90 11.37
CA CYS A 250 -2.89 -11.00 12.81
C CYS A 250 -4.03 -10.19 13.44
N TYR A 251 -4.27 -10.47 14.72
CA TYR A 251 -5.31 -9.86 15.53
C TYR A 251 -4.64 -9.18 16.71
N ILE A 252 -4.64 -7.84 16.70
CA ILE A 252 -3.91 -7.02 17.66
C ILE A 252 -4.90 -6.36 18.63
N PRO A 253 -4.72 -6.49 19.97
CA PRO A 253 -5.59 -5.86 20.95
C PRO A 253 -5.71 -4.34 20.73
N TYR A 254 -6.90 -3.79 20.96
CA TYR A 254 -7.15 -2.35 20.89
C TYR A 254 -6.14 -1.57 21.72
N ASP A 255 -5.99 -1.93 22.99
CA ASP A 255 -5.07 -1.30 23.95
C ASP A 255 -3.63 -1.22 23.46
N TYR A 256 -3.18 -2.15 22.61
CA TYR A 256 -1.83 -2.11 22.06
C TYR A 256 -1.71 -1.01 20.99
N ILE A 257 -2.63 -0.97 20.03
CA ILE A 257 -2.59 0.00 18.93
C ILE A 257 -2.95 1.41 19.43
N THR A 258 -3.73 1.53 20.51
CA THR A 258 -4.11 2.83 21.09
C THR A 258 -3.13 3.36 22.13
N ASP A 259 -2.04 2.65 22.45
CA ASP A 259 -0.97 3.19 23.29
C ASP A 259 0.01 4.02 22.44
N SER A 260 -0.01 5.34 22.62
CA SER A 260 0.85 6.29 21.89
C SER A 260 2.35 6.15 22.19
N ASN A 261 2.74 5.36 23.18
CA ASN A 261 4.15 5.01 23.41
C ASN A 261 4.62 3.85 22.52
N LEU A 262 3.68 3.08 21.97
CA LEU A 262 3.91 1.86 21.21
C LEU A 262 3.54 2.01 19.74
N CYS A 263 2.46 2.72 19.45
CA CYS A 263 1.95 3.02 18.11
C CYS A 263 2.37 4.43 17.67
N PHE A 264 2.61 4.61 16.38
CA PHE A 264 2.98 5.89 15.77
C PHE A 264 2.63 5.90 14.28
N ASP A 265 2.70 7.08 13.64
CA ASP A 265 2.48 7.29 12.20
C ASP A 265 1.24 6.59 11.63
N VAL A 266 0.06 6.96 12.14
CA VAL A 266 -1.20 6.39 11.68
C VAL A 266 -1.72 7.18 10.48
N TRP A 267 -1.80 6.52 9.32
CA TRP A 267 -2.16 7.11 8.04
C TRP A 267 -3.25 6.32 7.33
N THR A 268 -4.12 6.99 6.61
CA THR A 268 -5.06 6.37 5.68
C THR A 268 -4.94 7.02 4.31
N VAL A 269 -4.79 6.21 3.26
CA VAL A 269 -4.95 6.69 1.89
C VAL A 269 -6.45 6.80 1.64
N ARG A 270 -6.91 7.92 1.09
CA ARG A 270 -8.33 8.21 0.86
C ARG A 270 -8.69 8.21 -0.61
N LYS A 271 -7.74 8.55 -1.48
CA LYS A 271 -7.99 8.63 -2.91
C LYS A 271 -6.73 8.34 -3.71
N VAL A 272 -6.88 7.50 -4.73
CA VAL A 272 -5.88 7.26 -5.77
C VAL A 272 -6.27 8.02 -7.04
N ALA A 273 -5.30 8.40 -7.86
CA ALA A 273 -5.56 8.96 -9.17
C ALA A 273 -6.26 7.89 -10.03
N THR A 274 -7.45 8.23 -10.53
CA THR A 274 -8.16 7.44 -11.53
C THR A 274 -7.80 8.02 -12.89
N ASP A 275 -6.62 7.68 -13.40
CA ASP A 275 -6.37 7.87 -14.83
C ASP A 275 -7.17 6.78 -15.54
N ASP A 276 -8.12 7.15 -16.40
CA ASP A 276 -8.97 6.21 -17.14
C ASP A 276 -8.10 5.11 -17.75
N PHE A 277 -8.25 3.88 -17.26
CA PHE A 277 -7.54 2.68 -17.73
C PHE A 277 -8.02 2.23 -19.12
N GLY A 278 -8.19 3.15 -20.07
CA GLY A 278 -8.66 2.83 -21.41
C GLY A 278 -9.00 4.03 -22.27
N GLN A 279 -8.00 4.61 -22.91
CA GLN A 279 -8.05 4.85 -24.35
C GLN A 279 -6.63 5.07 -24.85
N ASP A 280 -6.11 4.09 -25.58
CA ASP A 280 -4.95 4.26 -26.46
C ASP A 280 -5.25 5.42 -27.43
N HIS A 281 -4.88 6.63 -27.05
CA HIS A 281 -4.59 7.66 -28.02
C HIS A 281 -3.25 7.29 -28.65
N TRP A 282 -3.34 6.56 -29.74
CA TRP A 282 -2.32 6.59 -30.78
C TRP A 282 -2.13 8.07 -31.15
N ASP A 283 -1.11 8.70 -30.58
CA ASP A 283 -0.51 9.89 -31.18
C ASP A 283 0.11 9.44 -32.51
N THR A 284 -0.73 9.36 -33.55
CA THR A 284 -0.25 9.40 -34.92
C THR A 284 0.28 10.80 -35.14
N ASP A 285 1.60 10.92 -35.05
CA ASP A 285 2.35 11.96 -35.75
C ASP A 285 1.97 11.93 -37.23
N ASP A 286 1.01 12.76 -37.62
CA ASP A 286 0.67 13.03 -39.02
C ASP A 286 0.87 14.52 -39.30
N SER A 287 2.13 14.92 -39.35
CA SER A 287 2.54 16.04 -40.20
C SER A 287 2.80 15.56 -41.62
N VAL A 288 1.75 15.06 -42.29
CA VAL A 288 1.81 14.78 -43.74
C VAL A 288 0.75 15.60 -44.46
N ASP A 289 1.22 16.72 -45.03
CA ASP A 289 0.45 17.62 -45.89
C ASP A 289 0.10 16.93 -47.21
N TYR A 290 -1.15 16.48 -47.34
CA TYR A 290 -1.76 16.12 -48.62
C TYR A 290 -2.81 17.17 -49.03
N ARG A 291 -2.37 18.40 -49.29
CA ARG A 291 -3.12 19.34 -50.14
C ARG A 291 -2.38 19.61 -51.44
N GLN A 292 -2.28 18.58 -52.29
CA GLN A 292 -2.21 18.77 -53.73
C GLN A 292 -2.51 17.44 -54.44
N MET A 293 -3.29 17.53 -55.53
CA MET A 293 -3.85 16.46 -56.36
C MET A 293 -5.19 15.89 -55.84
N GLY A 294 -6.32 15.96 -56.56
CA GLY A 294 -6.54 16.41 -57.93
C GLY A 294 -8.03 16.66 -58.20
N SER A 295 -8.29 17.50 -59.20
CA SER A 295 -9.57 17.56 -59.91
C SER A 295 -9.65 16.42 -60.95
N TYR A 296 -10.86 16.21 -61.48
CA TYR A 296 -11.29 15.22 -62.49
C TYR A 296 -11.59 13.85 -61.89
N GLY A 297 -12.76 13.23 -62.09
CA GLY A 297 -13.95 13.56 -62.89
C GLY A 297 -15.01 12.49 -62.65
N ASP A 298 -16.24 12.84 -63.03
CA ASP A 298 -17.45 12.02 -63.19
C ASP A 298 -17.17 10.55 -63.60
N ASP A 299 -17.88 9.60 -62.99
CA ASP A 299 -18.87 8.80 -63.73
C ASP A 299 -19.57 7.77 -62.84
N ASN A 300 -20.86 7.60 -63.16
CA ASN A 300 -21.83 6.66 -62.60
C ASN A 300 -21.36 5.20 -62.65
N ASP A 301 -21.72 4.40 -61.63
CA ASP A 301 -22.66 3.29 -61.79
C ASP A 301 -22.83 2.49 -60.49
N ASN A 302 -24.08 2.43 -60.02
CA ASN A 302 -24.64 1.35 -59.20
C ASN A 302 -25.10 0.28 -60.22
N PRO A 303 -25.10 -1.06 -59.98
CA PRO A 303 -25.66 -1.63 -58.76
C PRO A 303 -25.14 -3.01 -58.31
N ALA A 304 -25.77 -3.47 -57.22
CA ALA A 304 -26.23 -4.84 -56.96
C ALA A 304 -25.48 -5.63 -55.88
N ILE A 305 -26.26 -5.86 -54.83
CA ILE A 305 -26.16 -6.90 -53.81
C ILE A 305 -26.43 -8.26 -54.49
N GLU A 306 -25.58 -9.25 -54.23
CA GLU A 306 -25.98 -10.67 -54.24
C GLU A 306 -25.40 -11.37 -53.00
N ASP A 307 -26.32 -11.82 -52.15
CA ASP A 307 -26.15 -12.87 -51.16
C ASP A 307 -25.86 -14.19 -51.87
N LEU A 308 -24.88 -14.96 -51.39
CA LEU A 308 -24.85 -16.42 -51.55
C LEU A 308 -24.32 -17.07 -50.27
N ASN A 309 -25.26 -17.58 -49.47
CA ASN A 309 -25.05 -18.79 -48.68
C ASN A 309 -25.28 -19.98 -49.63
N GLU A 310 -24.45 -21.01 -49.54
CA GLU A 310 -24.86 -22.43 -49.35
C GLU A 310 -23.62 -23.35 -49.42
N ASP A 311 -23.44 -24.08 -48.31
CA ASP A 311 -23.06 -25.50 -48.16
C ASP A 311 -22.49 -26.27 -49.36
N ASP A 312 -21.39 -27.01 -49.14
CA ASP A 312 -21.39 -28.47 -49.18
C ASP A 312 -20.00 -29.08 -48.86
N GLU A 313 -20.06 -30.18 -48.10
CA GLU A 313 -19.05 -31.23 -47.77
C GLU A 313 -17.92 -30.97 -46.75
#